data_AF-A0A6J0Y256-F1
#
_entry.id   AF-A0A6J0Y256-F1
#
_cell.length_a   1.000
_cell.length_b   1.000
_cell.length_c   1.000
_cell.angle_alpha   90.00
_cell.angle_beta   90.00
_cell.angle_gamma   90.00
#
_symmetry.space_group_name_H-M   'P 1'
#
loop_
_entity.id
_entity.type
_entity.pdbx_description
1 polymer ?
#
loop_
_entity_poly.entity_id
_entity_poly.type
_entity_poly.pdbx_seq_one_letter_code
_entity_poly.pdbx_strand_id
1 'polypeptide(L)'
;MALWAKARAWMAGPWLSLHGAHPLGTRAAAAPKTVLPFEAMPRCPGSKWMRMLQIWKEQGSENMHLDMHQTFQELGPICRYDVGGRHMVFVMLPEDVERLQQADSRHPQRMLLEPWLAYRQAHRHKCGVFLLSGSAFKKPDAKNRNALYVPCAAEVWFEAVSSLAQGLSLS
;
A
#
# COMPACT_ATOMS: atom_id res chain seq x y z
N MET A 1 43.92 -44.72 -17.28
CA MET A 1 42.45 -44.70 -17.46
C MET A 1 41.95 -43.30 -17.16
N ALA A 2 40.94 -42.84 -17.91
CA ALA A 2 40.35 -41.48 -17.98
C ALA A 2 41.01 -40.49 -18.96
N LEU A 3 40.60 -40.66 -20.22
CA LEU A 3 40.60 -39.67 -21.30
C LEU A 3 39.37 -38.74 -21.17
N TRP A 4 39.40 -37.64 -21.92
CA TRP A 4 38.34 -36.65 -22.29
C TRP A 4 38.45 -35.29 -21.57
N ALA A 5 38.14 -34.14 -22.17
CA ALA A 5 38.10 -33.65 -23.56
C ALA A 5 37.73 -32.15 -23.44
N LYS A 6 38.26 -31.31 -24.33
CA LYS A 6 37.90 -29.88 -24.47
C LYS A 6 36.49 -29.70 -25.04
N ALA A 7 35.78 -28.65 -24.61
CA ALA A 7 34.83 -27.86 -25.42
C ALA A 7 34.59 -26.52 -24.68
N ARG A 8 35.22 -25.40 -25.04
CA ARG A 8 34.92 -24.44 -26.14
C ARG A 8 33.56 -23.72 -25.98
N ALA A 9 33.67 -22.51 -25.42
CA ALA A 9 32.95 -21.26 -25.71
C ALA A 9 31.64 -21.33 -26.48
N TRP A 10 30.55 -20.89 -25.83
CA TRP A 10 29.36 -20.35 -26.49
C TRP A 10 29.14 -18.89 -26.05
N MET A 11 29.30 -18.03 -27.05
CA MET A 11 29.01 -16.61 -27.22
C MET A 11 28.12 -15.92 -26.16
N ALA A 12 28.68 -14.91 -25.50
CA ALA A 12 27.92 -13.81 -24.91
C ALA A 12 27.34 -12.95 -26.04
N GLY A 13 26.03 -13.01 -26.25
CA GLY A 13 25.31 -12.07 -27.10
C GLY A 13 25.14 -10.71 -26.41
N PRO A 14 25.21 -9.57 -27.12
CA PRO A 14 24.98 -8.26 -26.54
C PRO A 14 23.49 -8.10 -26.19
N TRP A 15 23.21 -7.83 -24.92
CA TRP A 15 21.90 -7.34 -24.47
C TRP A 15 21.71 -5.92 -25.01
N LEU A 16 21.21 -5.81 -26.23
CA LEU A 16 20.77 -4.54 -26.79
C LEU A 16 19.39 -4.21 -26.22
N SER A 17 19.39 -3.18 -25.38
CA SER A 17 18.22 -2.46 -24.89
C SER A 17 17.25 -2.12 -26.02
N LEU A 18 16.04 -2.64 -25.94
CA LEU A 18 14.88 -2.11 -26.66
C LEU A 18 13.95 -1.47 -25.63
N HIS A 19 14.37 -0.31 -25.09
CA HIS A 19 13.42 0.65 -24.54
C HIS A 19 12.74 1.35 -25.72
N GLY A 20 11.74 0.68 -26.30
CA GLY A 20 10.78 1.33 -27.16
C GLY A 20 9.89 2.21 -26.29
N ALA A 21 10.19 3.51 -26.25
CA ALA A 21 9.26 4.52 -25.73
C ALA A 21 8.03 4.50 -26.65
N HIS A 22 6.91 3.98 -26.15
CA HIS A 22 5.64 4.08 -26.86
C HIS A 22 5.13 5.51 -26.68
N PRO A 23 4.99 6.33 -27.75
CA PRO A 23 4.28 7.59 -27.63
C PRO A 23 2.82 7.26 -27.31
N LEU A 24 2.31 7.85 -26.23
CA LEU A 24 0.90 7.79 -25.83
C LEU A 24 0.06 8.41 -26.96
N GLY A 25 -0.48 7.52 -27.79
CA GLY A 25 -1.29 7.86 -28.94
C GLY A 25 -2.59 8.55 -28.55
N THR A 26 -2.89 9.59 -29.34
CA THR A 26 -4.21 10.10 -29.75
C THR A 26 -5.41 9.48 -29.03
N ARG A 27 -6.12 10.33 -28.30
CA ARG A 27 -7.40 10.07 -27.61
C ARG A 27 -8.41 9.38 -28.54
N ALA A 28 -8.41 8.05 -28.53
CA ALA A 28 -9.49 7.25 -29.09
C ALA A 28 -10.77 7.54 -28.31
N ALA A 29 -11.87 7.78 -29.01
CA ALA A 29 -13.19 7.95 -28.41
C ALA A 29 -13.49 6.75 -27.50
N ALA A 30 -13.79 7.02 -26.24
CA ALA A 30 -14.00 6.00 -25.24
C ALA A 30 -15.27 5.19 -25.60
N ALA A 31 -15.07 3.94 -26.02
CA ALA A 31 -16.13 2.95 -26.10
C ALA A 31 -16.82 2.81 -24.74
N PRO A 32 -18.13 2.47 -24.69
CA PRO A 32 -18.82 2.24 -23.43
C PRO A 32 -18.05 1.20 -22.61
N LYS A 33 -17.55 1.60 -21.44
CA LYS A 33 -16.79 0.74 -20.55
C LYS A 33 -17.74 -0.26 -19.92
N THR A 34 -17.86 -1.44 -20.53
CA THR A 34 -18.49 -2.59 -19.88
C THR A 34 -17.73 -2.90 -18.60
N VAL A 35 -18.43 -2.88 -17.45
CA VAL A 35 -17.83 -3.22 -16.16
C VAL A 35 -17.42 -4.68 -16.17
N LEU A 36 -16.15 -4.95 -15.92
CA LEU A 36 -15.62 -6.31 -15.83
C LEU A 36 -15.93 -6.94 -14.46
N PRO A 37 -16.10 -8.28 -14.39
CA PRO A 37 -16.26 -8.97 -13.11
C PRO A 37 -14.98 -8.91 -12.27
N PHE A 38 -15.11 -9.08 -10.96
CA PHE A 38 -13.99 -9.01 -9.99
C PHE A 38 -12.90 -10.05 -10.26
N GLU A 39 -13.27 -11.20 -10.81
CA GLU A 39 -12.41 -12.32 -11.16
C GLU A 39 -11.51 -12.01 -12.37
N ALA A 40 -11.90 -11.07 -13.23
CA ALA A 40 -11.11 -10.65 -14.37
C ALA A 40 -9.97 -9.69 -13.99
N MET A 41 -9.93 -9.20 -12.74
CA MET A 41 -8.86 -8.33 -12.27
C MET A 41 -7.52 -9.11 -12.21
N PRO A 42 -6.41 -8.52 -12.70
CA PRO A 42 -5.10 -9.14 -12.60
C PRO A 42 -4.77 -9.54 -11.16
N ARG A 43 -4.18 -10.72 -10.97
CA ARG A 43 -3.78 -11.22 -9.65
C ARG A 43 -2.26 -11.23 -9.54
N CYS A 44 -1.74 -10.75 -8.42
CA CYS A 44 -0.32 -10.82 -8.11
C CYS A 44 0.16 -12.28 -8.19
N PRO A 45 1.30 -12.55 -8.85
CA PRO A 45 1.83 -13.90 -8.97
C PRO A 45 2.19 -14.48 -7.59
N GLY A 46 2.20 -15.82 -7.50
CA GLY A 46 2.59 -16.57 -6.31
C GLY A 46 1.43 -17.13 -5.48
N SER A 47 1.75 -18.10 -4.62
CA SER A 47 0.78 -18.74 -3.73
C SER A 47 0.53 -17.90 -2.48
N LYS A 48 -0.73 -17.64 -2.16
CA LYS A 48 -1.14 -16.89 -0.95
C LYS A 48 -0.63 -17.50 0.35
N TRP A 49 -0.45 -18.82 0.40
CA TRP A 49 0.06 -19.54 1.57
C TRP A 49 1.58 -19.48 1.65
N MET A 50 2.28 -19.62 0.52
CA MET A 50 3.74 -19.45 0.48
C MET A 50 4.15 -18.04 0.91
N ARG A 51 3.41 -17.03 0.46
CA ARG A 51 3.62 -15.64 0.88
C ARG A 51 3.43 -15.44 2.38
N MET A 52 2.39 -16.04 2.96
CA MET A 52 2.16 -16.01 4.42
C MET A 52 3.30 -16.70 5.19
N LEU A 53 3.76 -17.86 4.73
CA LEU A 53 4.89 -18.57 5.31
C LEU A 53 6.19 -17.76 5.21
N GLN A 54 6.41 -17.05 4.09
CA GLN A 54 7.56 -16.19 3.93
C GLN A 54 7.55 -15.04 4.95
N ILE A 55 6.41 -14.36 5.11
CA ILE A 55 6.25 -13.29 6.10
C ILE A 55 6.52 -13.81 7.52
N TRP A 56 6.07 -15.02 7.84
CA TRP A 56 6.35 -15.64 9.13
C TRP A 56 7.83 -15.98 9.32
N LYS A 57 8.48 -16.52 8.28
CA LYS A 57 9.91 -16.86 8.30
C LYS A 57 10.78 -15.61 8.46
N GLU A 58 10.44 -14.53 7.77
CA GLU A 58 11.16 -13.25 7.77
C GLU A 58 10.71 -12.31 8.89
N GLN A 59 9.69 -12.70 9.67
CA GLN A 59 9.09 -11.90 10.73
C GLN A 59 8.56 -10.53 10.25
N GLY A 60 8.23 -10.41 8.97
CA GLY A 60 7.82 -9.14 8.37
C GLY A 60 7.78 -9.18 6.85
N SER A 61 7.62 -7.99 6.26
CA SER A 61 7.72 -7.79 4.82
C SER A 61 8.28 -6.39 4.56
N GLU A 62 9.60 -6.26 4.71
CA GLU A 62 10.29 -4.98 4.58
C GLU A 62 10.24 -4.44 3.15
N ASN A 63 10.31 -5.35 2.17
CA ASN A 63 10.32 -5.03 0.74
C ASN A 63 8.93 -4.94 0.10
N MET A 64 7.84 -4.99 0.89
CA MET A 64 6.47 -5.01 0.35
C MET A 64 6.19 -3.86 -0.64
N HIS A 65 6.71 -2.67 -0.34
CA HIS A 65 6.53 -1.49 -1.18
C HIS A 65 7.22 -1.60 -2.54
N LEU A 66 8.40 -2.25 -2.60
CA LEU A 66 9.11 -2.52 -3.85
C LEU A 66 8.39 -3.61 -4.67
N ASP A 67 8.00 -4.69 -4.00
CA ASP A 67 7.27 -5.80 -4.61
C ASP A 67 5.96 -5.30 -5.22
N MET A 68 5.23 -4.41 -4.53
CA MET A 68 4.01 -3.79 -5.04
C MET A 68 4.28 -2.83 -6.20
N HIS A 69 5.35 -2.05 -6.14
CA HIS A 69 5.73 -1.18 -7.25
C HIS A 69 6.02 -1.98 -8.52
N GLN A 70 6.82 -3.05 -8.42
CA GLN A 70 7.11 -3.95 -9.53
C GLN A 70 5.83 -4.62 -10.04
N THR A 71 4.97 -5.09 -9.14
CA THR A 71 3.68 -5.69 -9.50
C THR A 71 2.83 -4.75 -10.34
N PHE A 72 2.78 -3.45 -10.00
CA PHE A 72 2.04 -2.47 -10.79
C PHE A 72 2.66 -2.21 -12.17
N GLN A 73 3.99 -2.30 -12.30
CA GLN A 73 4.67 -2.21 -13.60
C GLN A 73 4.31 -3.40 -14.50
N GLU A 74 4.16 -4.60 -13.93
CA GLU A 74 3.87 -5.84 -14.65
C GLU A 74 2.39 -6.03 -14.98
N LEU A 75 1.51 -5.78 -14.01
CA LEU A 75 0.07 -6.09 -14.10
C LEU A 75 -0.81 -4.87 -14.40
N GLY A 76 -0.23 -3.67 -14.35
CA GLY A 76 -0.96 -2.42 -14.46
C GLY A 76 -1.50 -1.91 -13.12
N PRO A 77 -2.27 -0.81 -13.12
CA PRO A 77 -2.51 0.04 -11.96
C PRO A 77 -3.45 -0.52 -10.89
N ILE A 78 -4.05 -1.69 -11.13
CA ILE A 78 -4.98 -2.35 -10.22
C ILE A 78 -4.72 -3.85 -10.22
N CYS A 79 -4.56 -4.43 -9.03
CA CYS A 79 -4.31 -5.85 -8.90
C CYS A 79 -4.87 -6.45 -7.60
N ARG A 80 -5.14 -7.75 -7.64
CA ARG A 80 -5.56 -8.55 -6.50
C ARG A 80 -4.35 -9.16 -5.81
N TYR A 81 -4.27 -9.00 -4.50
CA TYR A 81 -3.21 -9.54 -3.67
C TYR A 81 -3.81 -10.35 -2.53
N ASP A 82 -3.52 -11.65 -2.54
CA ASP A 82 -4.01 -12.61 -1.57
C ASP A 82 -2.88 -13.05 -0.64
N VAL A 83 -3.12 -13.06 0.67
CA VAL A 83 -2.19 -13.56 1.69
C VAL A 83 -2.95 -14.35 2.73
N GLY A 84 -2.63 -15.63 2.86
CA GLY A 84 -3.35 -16.54 3.74
C GLY A 84 -4.86 -16.57 3.43
N GLY A 85 -5.67 -16.21 4.41
CA GLY A 85 -7.13 -16.06 4.26
C GLY A 85 -7.61 -14.68 3.83
N ARG A 86 -6.71 -13.68 3.68
CA ARG A 86 -7.07 -12.29 3.37
C ARG A 86 -6.98 -12.03 1.88
N HIS A 87 -7.97 -11.30 1.36
CA HIS A 87 -8.08 -10.88 -0.03
C HIS A 87 -8.07 -9.36 -0.09
N MET A 88 -7.16 -8.79 -0.89
CA MET A 88 -6.97 -7.34 -1.00
C MET A 88 -6.93 -6.91 -2.45
N VAL A 89 -7.37 -5.68 -2.71
CA VAL A 89 -7.21 -4.99 -3.99
C VAL A 89 -6.27 -3.83 -3.76
N PHE A 90 -5.20 -3.78 -4.55
CA PHE A 90 -4.24 -2.69 -4.56
C PHE A 90 -4.51 -1.81 -5.77
N VAL A 91 -4.50 -0.49 -5.54
CA VAL A 91 -4.71 0.56 -6.56
C VAL A 91 -3.59 1.58 -6.44
N MET A 92 -3.20 2.19 -7.57
CA MET A 92 -2.17 3.24 -7.57
C MET A 92 -2.63 4.59 -8.15
N LEU A 93 -3.82 4.64 -8.76
CA LEU A 93 -4.29 5.82 -9.46
C LEU A 93 -5.09 6.76 -8.55
N PRO A 94 -4.92 8.09 -8.70
CA PRO A 94 -5.67 9.06 -7.90
C PRO A 94 -7.19 8.98 -8.14
N GLU A 95 -7.62 8.62 -9.35
CA GLU A 95 -9.04 8.45 -9.67
C GLU A 95 -9.69 7.31 -8.86
N ASP A 96 -8.92 6.28 -8.50
CA ASP A 96 -9.42 5.18 -7.67
C ASP A 96 -9.55 5.62 -6.21
N VAL A 97 -8.64 6.47 -5.72
CA VAL A 97 -8.74 7.10 -4.40
C VAL A 97 -9.97 8.00 -4.31
N GLU A 98 -10.23 8.78 -5.36
CA GLU A 98 -11.44 9.63 -5.43
C GLU A 98 -12.72 8.78 -5.37
N ARG A 99 -12.78 7.68 -6.14
CA ARG A 99 -13.92 6.74 -6.11
C ARG A 99 -14.09 6.10 -4.74
N LEU A 100 -13.01 5.68 -4.11
CA LEU A 100 -13.04 5.12 -2.74
C LEU A 100 -13.56 6.15 -1.74
N GLN A 101 -13.15 7.41 -1.86
CA GLN A 101 -13.64 8.50 -1.00
C GLN A 101 -15.12 8.80 -1.23
N GLN A 102 -15.58 8.80 -2.49
CA GLN A 102 -16.99 9.00 -2.83
C GLN A 102 -17.88 7.85 -2.32
N ALA A 103 -17.36 6.63 -2.35
CA ALA A 103 -18.03 5.44 -1.82
C ALA A 103 -17.89 5.30 -0.30
N ASP A 104 -17.08 6.13 0.37
CA ASP A 104 -16.81 6.02 1.79
C ASP A 104 -18.08 6.31 2.60
N SER A 105 -18.33 5.46 3.59
CA SER A 105 -19.54 5.58 4.40
C SER A 105 -19.37 6.68 5.45
N ARG A 106 -20.46 7.01 6.17
CA ARG A 106 -20.38 7.90 7.34
C ARG A 106 -19.40 7.40 8.40
N HIS A 107 -19.13 6.09 8.42
CA HIS A 107 -18.28 5.40 9.38
C HIS A 107 -17.25 4.51 8.66
N PRO A 108 -16.12 5.09 8.21
CA PRO A 108 -15.11 4.35 7.47
C PRO A 108 -14.66 3.11 8.25
N GLN A 109 -14.53 1.99 7.55
CA GLN A 109 -14.02 0.75 8.12
C GLN A 109 -12.59 0.53 7.61
N ARG A 110 -11.64 0.38 8.53
CA ARG A 110 -10.24 0.14 8.22
C ARG A 110 -9.86 -1.28 8.62
N MET A 111 -8.78 -1.79 8.02
CA MET A 111 -8.19 -3.04 8.48
C MET A 111 -7.81 -2.90 9.97
N LEU A 112 -8.23 -3.87 10.78
CA LEU A 112 -7.97 -3.86 12.21
C LEU A 112 -6.52 -4.28 12.49
N LEU A 113 -5.83 -3.48 13.31
CA LEU A 113 -4.54 -3.85 13.89
C LEU A 113 -4.78 -4.73 15.12
N GLU A 114 -5.05 -6.02 14.86
CA GLU A 114 -5.38 -7.01 15.90
C GLU A 114 -4.42 -7.01 17.10
N PRO A 115 -3.08 -6.94 16.96
CA PRO A 115 -2.18 -6.93 18.11
C PRO A 115 -2.42 -5.75 19.05
N TRP A 116 -2.67 -4.56 18.50
CA TRP A 116 -2.91 -3.35 19.30
C TRP A 116 -4.27 -3.40 19.99
N LEU A 117 -5.28 -3.93 19.29
CA LEU A 117 -6.61 -4.11 19.87
C LEU A 117 -6.57 -5.13 21.03
N ALA A 118 -5.88 -6.26 20.83
CA ALA A 118 -5.73 -7.29 21.84
C ALA A 118 -5.06 -6.74 23.12
N TYR A 119 -4.00 -5.94 22.96
CA TYR A 119 -3.36 -5.25 24.09
C TYR A 119 -4.34 -4.36 24.86
N ARG A 120 -5.10 -3.52 24.15
CA ARG A 120 -6.08 -2.62 24.79
C ARG A 120 -7.15 -3.40 25.56
N GLN A 121 -7.64 -4.50 24.99
CA GLN A 121 -8.63 -5.36 25.61
C GLN A 121 -8.09 -6.06 26.86
N ALA A 122 -6.90 -6.65 26.77
CA ALA A 122 -6.25 -7.34 27.89
C ALA A 122 -6.04 -6.42 29.10
N HIS A 123 -5.73 -5.14 28.86
CA HIS A 123 -5.51 -4.14 29.90
C HIS A 123 -6.73 -3.25 30.19
N ARG A 124 -7.89 -3.53 29.58
CA ARG A 124 -9.14 -2.73 29.73
C ARG A 124 -8.96 -1.24 29.42
N HIS A 125 -8.07 -0.91 28.49
CA HIS A 125 -7.85 0.46 28.01
C HIS A 125 -8.87 0.83 26.93
N LYS A 126 -9.31 2.10 26.93
CA LYS A 126 -10.14 2.63 25.84
C LYS A 126 -9.36 2.64 24.52
N CYS A 127 -10.06 2.40 23.42
CA CYS A 127 -9.51 2.51 22.07
C CYS A 127 -9.59 3.98 21.59
N GLY A 128 -8.49 4.46 20.99
CA GLY A 128 -8.46 5.76 20.30
C GLY A 128 -8.99 5.65 18.88
N VAL A 129 -9.17 6.80 18.21
CA VAL A 129 -9.79 6.93 16.88
C VAL A 129 -9.17 6.02 15.80
N PHE A 130 -7.88 5.71 15.91
CA PHE A 130 -7.16 4.83 14.99
C PHE A 130 -7.63 3.37 15.05
N LEU A 131 -8.03 2.88 16.23
CA LEU A 131 -8.48 1.50 16.45
C LEU A 131 -10.01 1.35 16.42
N LEU A 132 -10.74 2.46 16.29
CA LEU A 132 -12.20 2.45 16.18
C LEU A 132 -12.60 2.34 14.70
N SER A 133 -13.64 1.55 14.40
CA SER A 133 -14.19 1.35 13.04
C SER A 133 -15.70 1.14 13.09
N GLY A 134 -16.40 1.39 11.98
CA GLY A 134 -17.85 1.21 11.88
C GLY A 134 -18.61 2.06 12.91
N SER A 135 -19.69 1.51 13.51
CA SER A 135 -20.52 2.25 14.47
C SER A 135 -19.78 2.73 15.73
N ALA A 136 -18.66 2.08 16.09
CA ALA A 136 -17.81 2.50 17.19
C ALA A 136 -16.92 3.71 16.81
N PHE A 137 -16.66 3.91 15.51
CA PHE A 137 -16.02 5.12 15.02
C PHE A 137 -17.04 6.25 15.03
N LYS A 138 -16.82 7.24 15.88
CA LYS A 138 -17.51 8.53 15.79
C LYS A 138 -16.52 9.51 15.20
N LYS A 139 -16.96 10.29 14.19
CA LYS A 139 -16.15 11.42 13.71
C LYS A 139 -15.78 12.27 14.94
N PRO A 140 -14.53 12.69 15.09
CA PRO A 140 -14.14 13.50 16.23
C PRO A 140 -15.03 14.74 16.27
N ASP A 141 -15.64 14.99 17.43
CA ASP A 141 -16.49 16.15 17.62
C ASP A 141 -15.70 17.43 17.32
N ALA A 142 -16.42 18.52 16.99
CA ALA A 142 -15.83 19.80 16.57
C ALA A 142 -14.70 20.26 17.52
N LYS A 143 -14.79 19.99 18.82
CA LYS A 143 -13.75 20.29 19.82
C LYS A 143 -12.41 19.55 19.56
N ASN A 144 -12.43 18.25 19.27
CA ASN A 144 -11.23 17.48 18.95
C ASN A 144 -10.68 17.81 17.56
N ARG A 145 -11.57 18.11 16.60
CA ARG A 145 -11.16 18.56 15.27
C ARG A 145 -10.48 19.92 15.33
N ASN A 146 -11.03 20.85 16.10
CA ASN A 146 -10.52 22.19 16.26
C ASN A 146 -9.20 22.26 17.02
N ALA A 147 -8.93 21.30 17.91
CA ALA A 147 -7.68 21.28 18.70
C ALA A 147 -6.48 20.65 17.96
N LEU A 148 -6.70 19.90 16.88
CA LEU A 148 -5.63 19.14 16.20
C LEU A 148 -5.51 19.44 14.70
N TYR A 149 -6.60 19.76 14.02
CA TYR A 149 -6.65 19.81 12.55
C TYR A 149 -7.08 21.16 11.98
N VAL A 150 -7.38 22.15 12.83
CA VAL A 150 -7.75 23.49 12.39
C VAL A 150 -6.51 24.39 12.41
N PRO A 151 -6.31 25.25 11.39
CA PRO A 151 -5.13 26.12 11.28
C PRO A 151 -4.80 26.89 12.58
N CYS A 152 -5.82 27.43 13.25
CA CYS A 152 -5.65 28.16 14.52
C CYS A 152 -5.05 27.30 15.65
N ALA A 153 -5.32 25.98 15.70
CA ALA A 153 -4.65 25.11 16.66
C ALA A 153 -3.21 24.76 16.25
N ALA A 154 -2.91 24.69 14.94
CA ALA A 154 -1.55 24.47 14.48
C ALA A 154 -0.63 25.66 14.85
N GLU A 155 -1.14 26.89 14.79
CA GLU A 155 -0.42 28.10 15.21
C GLU A 155 0.02 28.04 16.69
N VAL A 156 -0.83 27.50 17.58
CA VAL A 156 -0.51 27.37 19.01
C VAL A 156 0.70 26.48 19.25
N TRP A 157 0.88 25.43 18.44
CA TRP A 157 1.99 24.49 18.59
C TRP A 157 3.22 24.88 17.76
N PHE A 158 3.08 25.78 16.79
CA PHE A 158 4.14 26.15 15.86
C PHE A 158 5.37 26.69 16.59
N GLU A 159 5.18 27.62 17.53
CA GLU A 159 6.27 28.22 18.32
C GLU A 159 7.01 27.19 19.18
N ALA A 160 6.28 26.27 19.81
CA ALA A 160 6.86 25.19 20.61
C ALA A 160 7.70 24.24 19.75
N VAL A 161 7.21 23.86 18.57
CA VAL A 161 7.94 23.00 17.63
C VAL A 161 9.16 23.72 17.04
N SER A 162 9.02 25.01 16.69
CA SER A 162 10.11 25.85 16.17
C SER A 162 11.24 26.00 17.20
N SER A 163 10.90 26.25 18.46
CA SER A 163 11.87 26.36 19.56
C SER A 163 12.67 25.07 19.76
N LEU A 164 11.99 23.91 19.72
CA LEU A 164 12.65 22.61 19.79
C LEU A 164 13.59 22.37 18.60
N ALA A 165 13.17 22.71 17.39
CA ALA A 165 13.99 22.56 16.19
C ALA A 165 15.26 23.42 16.22
N GLN A 166 15.15 24.66 16.72
CA GLN A 166 16.29 25.55 16.93
C GLN A 166 17.25 25.00 17.99
N GLY A 167 16.72 24.47 19.11
CA GLY A 167 17.54 23.83 20.15
C GLY A 167 18.33 22.61 19.66
N LEU A 168 17.74 21.80 18.77
CA LEU A 168 18.40 20.64 18.15
C LEU A 168 19.43 21.04 17.08
N SER A 169 19.30 22.22 16.47
CA SER A 169 20.25 22.70 15.45
C SER A 169 21.52 23.31 16.07
N LEU A 170 21.49 23.61 17.37
CA LEU A 170 22.59 24.19 18.13
C LEU A 170 23.37 23.16 18.96
N SER A 171 23.00 21.88 18.89
CA SER A 171 23.67 20.74 19.54
C SER A 171 24.45 19.89 18.55
#